data_AF-A0A4Z0NJC4-F1
#
_entry.id   AF-A0A4Z0NJC4-F1
#
_cell.length_a   1.000
_cell.length_b   1.000
_cell.length_c   1.000
_cell.angle_alpha   90.00
_cell.angle_beta   90.00
_cell.angle_gamma   90.00
#
_symmetry.space_group_name_H-M   'P 1'
#
loop_
_entity.id
_entity.type
_entity.pdbx_description
1 polymer ?
#
loop_
_entity_poly.entity_id
_entity_poly.type
_entity_poly.pdbx_seq_one_letter_code
_entity_poly.pdbx_strand_id
1 'polypeptide(L)'
;MQRGSEDNRNRALAVLAGLCALALLGLPTGRGAWRDPVLNARGALADAFLHGRLWIERCPEIDCALFQGRPSVIFPPLPALVALPVIAVFGFPGFEGFVLLAILAGVSLWAWHRIFRALDAEDADALWPIATIAFARP
;
A
#
# COMPACT_ATOMS: atom_id res chain seq x y z
N MET A 1 -45.64 -16.23 6.32
CA MET A 1 -44.72 -15.61 7.29
C MET A 1 -43.22 -15.85 6.99
N GLN A 2 -42.82 -16.87 6.20
CA GLN A 2 -41.39 -17.15 5.95
C GLN A 2 -40.64 -16.10 5.09
N ARG A 3 -41.29 -15.52 4.07
CA ARG A 3 -40.66 -14.52 3.17
C ARG A 3 -40.14 -13.25 3.85
N GLY A 4 -40.80 -12.77 4.91
CA GLY A 4 -40.39 -11.54 5.60
C GLY A 4 -39.16 -11.71 6.50
N SER A 5 -38.94 -12.92 7.01
CA SER A 5 -37.77 -13.24 7.82
C SER A 5 -36.50 -13.32 6.97
N GLU A 6 -36.60 -13.90 5.77
CA GLU A 6 -35.49 -13.97 4.84
C GLU A 6 -35.08 -12.61 4.28
N ASP A 7 -36.03 -11.72 4.01
CA ASP A 7 -35.73 -10.37 3.52
C ASP A 7 -35.02 -9.51 4.58
N ASN A 8 -35.45 -9.61 5.85
CA ASN A 8 -34.78 -8.94 6.97
C ASN A 8 -33.38 -9.50 7.23
N ARG A 9 -33.20 -10.83 7.12
CA ARG A 9 -31.88 -11.48 7.23
C ARG A 9 -30.95 -11.01 6.11
N ASN A 10 -31.42 -10.95 4.88
CA ASN A 10 -30.61 -10.50 3.74
C ASN A 10 -30.21 -9.03 3.85
N ARG A 11 -31.11 -8.16 4.34
CA ARG A 11 -30.77 -6.76 4.63
C ARG A 11 -29.75 -6.64 5.75
N ALA A 12 -29.90 -7.41 6.83
CA ALA A 12 -28.94 -7.42 7.92
C ALA A 12 -27.55 -7.88 7.44
N LEU A 13 -27.49 -8.92 6.62
CA LEU A 13 -26.25 -9.40 6.00
C LEU A 13 -25.63 -8.37 5.05
N ALA A 14 -26.45 -7.67 4.24
CA ALA A 14 -25.96 -6.62 3.35
C ALA A 14 -25.38 -5.42 4.14
N VAL A 15 -26.02 -5.02 5.23
CA VAL A 15 -25.51 -3.96 6.12
C VAL A 15 -24.21 -4.39 6.79
N LEU A 16 -24.14 -5.62 7.31
CA LEU A 16 -22.91 -6.18 7.90
C LEU A 16 -21.77 -6.25 6.88
N ALA A 17 -22.04 -6.72 5.66
CA ALA A 17 -21.06 -6.78 4.59
C ALA A 17 -20.58 -5.37 4.21
N GLY A 18 -21.47 -4.38 4.13
CA GLY A 18 -21.13 -2.99 3.89
C GLY A 18 -20.25 -2.39 5.00
N LEU A 19 -20.55 -2.67 6.27
CA LEU A 19 -19.75 -2.24 7.40
C LEU A 19 -18.37 -2.91 7.42
N CYS A 20 -18.29 -4.21 7.11
CA CYS A 20 -17.02 -4.92 6.95
C CYS A 20 -16.19 -4.32 5.81
N ALA A 21 -16.80 -4.01 4.66
CA ALA A 21 -16.10 -3.37 3.55
C ALA A 21 -15.56 -1.98 3.92
N LEU A 22 -16.37 -1.16 4.63
CA LEU A 22 -15.93 0.14 5.13
C LEU A 22 -14.81 0.02 6.16
N ALA A 23 -14.87 -0.98 7.06
CA ALA A 23 -13.80 -1.24 8.02
C ALA A 23 -12.51 -1.68 7.31
N LEU A 24 -12.60 -2.57 6.32
CA LEU A 24 -11.45 -3.02 5.53
C LEU A 24 -10.81 -1.89 4.72
N LEU A 25 -11.59 -0.91 4.26
CA LEU A 25 -11.08 0.28 3.57
C LEU A 25 -10.53 1.34 4.54
N GLY A 26 -11.17 1.54 5.69
CA GLY A 26 -10.84 2.60 6.64
C GLY A 26 -9.70 2.26 7.62
N LEU A 27 -9.53 0.98 7.97
CA LEU A 27 -8.48 0.54 8.90
C LEU A 27 -7.05 0.77 8.37
N PRO A 28 -6.72 0.49 7.10
CA PRO A 28 -5.39 0.76 6.54
C PRO A 28 -5.08 2.25 6.43
N THR A 29 -6.05 3.07 6.01
CA THR A 29 -5.91 4.53 5.91
C THR A 29 -5.74 5.17 7.27
N GLY A 30 -6.49 4.69 8.27
CA GLY A 30 -6.30 5.08 9.66
C GLY A 30 -4.90 4.71 10.13
N ARG A 31 -4.49 3.44 9.98
CA ARG A 31 -3.16 2.98 10.40
C ARG A 31 -2.00 3.75 9.76
N GLY A 32 -2.15 4.19 8.51
CA GLY A 32 -1.18 5.06 7.84
C GLY A 32 -0.99 6.36 8.63
N ALA A 33 -2.08 7.08 8.88
CA ALA A 33 -2.05 8.36 9.60
C ALA A 33 -1.55 8.29 11.05
N TRP A 34 -1.58 7.12 11.69
CA TRP A 34 -1.05 6.91 13.05
C TRP A 34 0.38 6.36 13.08
N ARG A 35 0.99 6.05 11.92
CA ARG A 35 2.40 5.63 11.88
C ARG A 35 3.29 6.85 11.88
N ASP A 36 4.30 6.84 12.74
CA ASP A 36 5.28 7.91 12.80
C ASP A 36 6.04 7.98 11.47
N PRO A 37 5.92 9.06 10.67
CA PRO A 37 6.51 9.15 9.33
C PRO A 37 8.04 9.03 9.35
N VAL A 38 8.65 9.29 10.51
CA VAL A 38 10.07 9.08 10.78
C VAL A 38 10.48 7.61 10.61
N LEU A 39 9.54 6.66 10.71
CA LEU A 39 9.78 5.22 10.62
C LEU A 39 9.86 4.67 9.17
N ASN A 40 9.78 5.52 8.15
CA ASN A 40 9.84 5.06 6.75
C ASN A 40 11.29 4.92 6.23
N ALA A 41 11.85 3.71 6.31
CA ALA A 41 13.20 3.39 5.81
C ALA A 41 13.44 3.77 4.34
N ARG A 42 12.42 3.64 3.48
CA ARG A 42 12.52 3.99 2.05
C ARG A 42 12.55 5.50 1.86
N GLY A 43 11.77 6.22 2.68
CA GLY A 43 11.77 7.67 2.70
C GLY A 43 13.09 8.25 3.20
N ALA A 44 13.63 7.69 4.28
CA ALA A 44 14.93 8.07 4.82
C ALA A 44 16.07 7.80 3.83
N LEU A 45 16.03 6.69 3.09
CA LEU A 45 17.03 6.39 2.05
C LEU A 45 16.92 7.34 0.85
N ALA A 46 15.71 7.69 0.42
CA ALA A 46 15.51 8.64 -0.67
C ALA A 46 15.98 10.06 -0.26
N ASP A 47 15.73 10.49 0.97
CA ASP A 47 16.30 11.72 1.52
C ASP A 47 17.85 11.68 1.53
N ALA A 48 18.44 10.55 1.96
CA ALA A 48 19.88 10.37 1.93
C ALA A 48 20.45 10.52 0.52
N PHE A 49 19.79 9.93 -0.50
CA PHE A 49 20.19 10.07 -1.90
C PHE A 49 20.11 11.52 -2.40
N LEU A 50 19.08 12.29 -2.03
CA LEU A 50 18.99 13.71 -2.36
C LEU A 50 20.13 14.54 -1.76
N HIS A 51 20.66 14.09 -0.61
CA HIS A 51 21.81 14.69 0.06
C HIS A 51 23.16 14.05 -0.33
N GLY A 52 23.20 13.18 -1.35
CA GLY A 52 24.44 12.53 -1.81
C GLY A 52 25.03 11.49 -0.86
N ARG A 53 24.21 10.93 0.04
CA ARG A 53 24.61 9.91 1.02
C ARG A 53 24.00 8.56 0.68
N LEU A 54 24.72 7.49 1.00
CA LEU A 54 24.24 6.10 0.89
C LEU A 54 23.83 5.51 2.25
N TRP A 55 23.89 6.32 3.30
CA TRP A 55 23.57 5.96 4.67
C TRP A 55 22.53 6.94 5.23
N ILE A 56 21.78 6.48 6.22
CA ILE A 56 20.74 7.26 6.90
C ILE A 56 21.25 7.69 8.29
N GLU A 57 20.74 8.79 8.83
CA GLU A 57 21.21 9.32 10.13
C GLU A 57 20.57 8.63 11.33
N ARG A 58 19.28 8.31 11.22
CA ARG A 58 18.53 7.60 12.23
C ARG A 58 17.93 6.36 11.59
N CYS A 59 18.13 5.22 12.22
CA CYS A 59 17.51 3.98 11.77
C CYS A 59 16.04 3.96 12.22
N PRO A 60 15.09 3.95 11.27
CA PRO A 60 13.67 4.01 11.60
C PRO A 60 13.14 2.73 12.27
N GLU A 61 13.61 1.54 11.89
CA GLU A 61 13.05 0.25 12.34
C GLU A 61 14.13 -0.85 12.37
N ILE A 62 13.75 -2.12 12.52
CA ILE A 62 14.66 -3.30 12.46
C ILE A 62 15.38 -3.50 11.11
N ASP A 63 15.09 -2.67 10.10
CA ASP A 63 15.50 -2.86 8.71
C ASP A 63 16.82 -2.16 8.32
N CYS A 64 17.66 -1.83 9.31
CA CYS A 64 18.99 -1.26 9.07
C CYS A 64 20.12 -2.18 9.53
N ALA A 65 21.21 -2.16 8.78
CA ALA A 65 22.50 -2.71 9.19
C ALA A 65 23.50 -1.59 9.43
N LEU A 66 24.42 -1.81 10.37
CA LEU A 66 25.59 -0.96 10.53
C LEU A 66 26.65 -1.38 9.53
N PHE A 67 26.96 -0.50 8.58
CA PHE A 67 28.01 -0.69 7.59
C PHE A 67 29.04 0.43 7.76
N GLN A 68 30.29 0.07 8.05
CA GLN A 68 31.40 1.02 8.28
C GLN A 68 31.06 2.12 9.34
N GLY A 69 30.38 1.74 10.42
CA GLY A 69 29.98 2.69 11.47
C GLY A 69 28.80 3.61 11.10
N ARG A 70 28.17 3.41 9.93
CA ARG A 70 27.01 4.20 9.47
C ARG A 70 25.76 3.30 9.32
N PRO A 71 24.57 3.76 9.73
CA PRO A 71 23.34 3.01 9.52
C PRO A 71 22.96 3.02 8.04
N SER A 72 22.73 1.83 7.47
CA SER A 72 22.35 1.65 6.06
C SER A 72 21.11 0.78 5.96
N VAL A 73 20.22 1.08 5.03
CA VAL A 73 19.02 0.28 4.76
C VAL A 73 19.42 -0.99 4.01
N ILE A 74 18.95 -2.15 4.46
CA ILE A 74 19.30 -3.46 3.88
C ILE A 74 18.52 -3.73 2.58
N PHE A 75 17.34 -3.13 2.45
CA PHE A 75 16.45 -3.31 1.30
C PHE A 75 17.00 -2.70 0.00
N PRO A 76 16.59 -3.24 -1.17
CA PRO A 76 17.03 -2.74 -2.46
C PRO A 76 16.69 -1.26 -2.65
N PRO A 77 17.48 -0.50 -3.43
CA PRO A 77 17.34 0.96 -3.55
C PRO A 77 16.17 1.38 -4.44
N LEU A 78 15.62 0.47 -5.26
CA LEU A 78 14.59 0.81 -6.26
C LEU A 78 13.36 1.52 -5.65
N PRO A 79 12.75 1.06 -4.55
CA PRO A 79 11.63 1.76 -3.94
C PRO A 79 11.99 3.18 -3.46
N ALA A 80 13.22 3.41 -3.01
CA ALA A 80 13.69 4.74 -2.64
C ALA A 80 13.88 5.64 -3.88
N LEU A 81 14.40 5.09 -4.98
CA LEU A 81 14.51 5.82 -6.25
C LEU A 81 13.15 6.24 -6.81
N VAL A 82 12.13 5.40 -6.68
CA VAL A 82 10.75 5.73 -7.10
C VAL A 82 10.14 6.82 -6.19
N ALA A 83 10.52 6.87 -4.92
CA ALA A 83 10.06 7.88 -3.97
C ALA A 83 10.81 9.22 -4.07
N LEU A 84 12.00 9.25 -4.70
CA LEU A 84 12.84 10.45 -4.85
C LEU A 84 12.11 11.70 -5.33
N PRO A 85 11.37 11.70 -6.46
CA PRO A 85 10.75 12.93 -6.95
C PRO A 85 9.70 13.47 -5.98
N VAL A 86 9.01 12.60 -5.26
CA VAL A 86 8.00 13.02 -4.28
C VAL A 86 8.69 13.62 -3.06
N ILE A 87 9.74 12.98 -2.55
CA ILE A 87 10.48 13.48 -1.40
C ILE A 87 11.25 14.77 -1.73
N ALA A 88 11.72 14.93 -2.96
CA ALA A 88 12.34 16.19 -3.41
C ALA A 88 11.36 17.38 -3.38
N VAL A 89 10.07 17.14 -3.63
CA VAL A 89 9.03 18.18 -3.66
C VAL A 89 8.43 18.43 -2.27
N PHE A 90 8.13 17.38 -1.51
CA PHE A 90 7.40 17.48 -0.25
C PHE A 90 8.30 17.42 1.00
N GLY A 91 9.57 17.02 0.85
CA GLY A 91 10.51 16.80 1.95
C GLY A 91 10.25 15.51 2.74
N PHE A 92 11.24 15.09 3.53
CA PHE A 92 11.12 14.04 4.53
C PHE A 92 11.07 14.68 5.94
N PRO A 93 10.19 14.25 6.85
CA PRO A 93 9.39 13.03 6.84
C PRO A 93 7.95 13.20 6.32
N GLY A 94 7.62 14.30 5.63
CA GLY A 94 6.27 14.63 5.17
C GLY A 94 5.62 13.66 4.15
N PHE A 95 6.31 12.58 3.77
CA PHE A 95 5.84 11.61 2.80
C PHE A 95 5.77 10.19 3.40
N GLU A 96 4.55 9.74 3.68
CA GLU A 96 4.28 8.40 4.20
C GLU A 96 4.28 7.29 3.12
N GLY A 97 4.47 7.62 1.84
CA GLY A 97 4.52 6.63 0.76
C GLY A 97 3.18 6.03 0.34
N PHE A 98 2.13 6.18 1.14
CA PHE A 98 0.83 5.55 0.92
C PHE A 98 0.18 5.93 -0.41
N VAL A 99 0.17 7.22 -0.77
CA VAL A 99 -0.46 7.71 -2.01
C VAL A 99 0.22 7.13 -3.25
N LEU A 100 1.56 7.14 -3.28
CA LEU A 100 2.33 6.60 -4.40
C LEU A 100 2.15 5.08 -4.52
N LEU A 101 2.14 4.36 -3.40
CA LEU A 101 1.87 2.93 -3.38
C LEU A 101 0.44 2.60 -3.84
N ALA A 102 -0.55 3.40 -3.44
CA ALA A 102 -1.93 3.24 -3.89
C ALA A 102 -2.07 3.46 -5.41
N ILE A 103 -1.38 4.46 -5.97
CA ILE A 103 -1.34 4.69 -7.42
C ILE A 103 -0.68 3.50 -8.13
N LEU A 104 0.49 3.05 -7.67
CA LEU A 104 1.19 1.91 -8.28
C LEU A 104 0.38 0.60 -8.17
N ALA A 105 -0.34 0.40 -7.06
CA ALA A 105 -1.26 -0.71 -6.89
C ALA A 105 -2.42 -0.62 -7.88
N GLY A 106 -3.02 0.56 -8.06
CA GLY A 106 -4.05 0.78 -9.07
C GLY A 106 -3.56 0.50 -10.50
N VAL A 107 -2.36 0.95 -10.86
CA VAL A 107 -1.73 0.64 -12.15
C VAL A 107 -1.49 -0.86 -12.32
N SER A 108 -1.05 -1.55 -11.27
CA SER A 108 -0.86 -3.01 -11.28
C SER A 108 -2.18 -3.75 -11.50
N LEU A 109 -3.25 -3.38 -10.79
CA LEU A 109 -4.58 -3.97 -10.98
C LEU A 109 -5.13 -3.70 -12.38
N TRP A 110 -4.92 -2.49 -12.90
CA TRP A 110 -5.28 -2.16 -14.28
C TRP A 110 -4.51 -3.02 -15.29
N ALA A 111 -3.20 -3.23 -15.09
CA ALA A 111 -2.40 -4.10 -15.94
C ALA A 111 -2.90 -5.55 -15.91
N TRP A 112 -3.23 -6.08 -14.72
CA TRP A 112 -3.85 -7.40 -14.58
C TRP A 112 -5.19 -7.50 -15.31
N HIS A 113 -6.05 -6.49 -15.20
CA HIS A 113 -7.30 -6.45 -15.95
C HIS A 113 -7.04 -6.49 -17.47
N ARG A 114 -6.05 -5.75 -17.98
CA ARG A 114 -5.68 -5.77 -19.39
C ARG A 114 -5.15 -7.13 -19.84
N ILE A 115 -4.39 -7.83 -18.99
CA ILE A 115 -3.90 -9.19 -19.24
C ILE A 115 -5.06 -10.17 -19.33
N PHE A 116 -6.00 -10.15 -18.38
CA PHE A 116 -7.16 -11.05 -18.43
C PHE A 116 -8.02 -10.82 -19.67
N ARG A 117 -8.22 -9.55 -20.07
CA ARG A 117 -8.89 -9.24 -21.33
C ARG A 117 -8.13 -9.70 -22.57
N ALA A 118 -6.80 -9.74 -22.53
CA ALA A 118 -5.99 -10.26 -23.63
C ALA A 118 -6.01 -11.80 -23.70
N LEU A 119 -6.40 -12.46 -22.62
CA LEU A 119 -6.56 -13.92 -22.52
C LEU A 119 -8.00 -14.38 -22.82
N ASP A 120 -8.86 -13.50 -23.33
CA ASP A 120 -10.28 -13.78 -23.63
C ASP A 120 -11.09 -14.27 -22.41
N ALA A 121 -10.67 -13.90 -21.19
CA ALA A 121 -11.45 -14.17 -19.99
C ALA A 121 -12.74 -13.33 -19.99
N GLU A 122 -13.87 -13.95 -19.66
CA GLU A 122 -15.12 -13.23 -19.43
C GLU A 122 -14.97 -12.27 -18.24
N ASP A 123 -15.64 -11.11 -18.29
CA ASP A 123 -15.52 -10.08 -17.24
C ASP A 123 -15.85 -10.63 -15.84
N ALA A 124 -16.79 -11.58 -15.75
CA ALA A 124 -17.17 -12.24 -14.51
C ALA A 124 -16.04 -13.10 -13.92
N ASP A 125 -15.23 -13.73 -14.78
CA ASP A 125 -14.12 -14.61 -14.38
C ASP A 125 -12.83 -13.82 -14.06
N ALA A 126 -12.68 -12.62 -14.64
CA ALA A 126 -11.55 -11.74 -14.38
C ALA A 126 -11.66 -10.99 -13.03
N LEU A 127 -12.89 -10.70 -12.58
CA LEU A 127 -13.12 -9.90 -11.36
C LEU A 127 -12.66 -10.59 -10.08
N TRP A 128 -12.88 -11.90 -9.96
CA TRP A 128 -12.46 -12.69 -8.79
C TRP A 128 -10.93 -12.71 -8.58
N PRO A 129 -10.09 -13.04 -9.57
CA PRO A 129 -8.65 -13.00 -9.40
C PRO A 129 -8.13 -11.57 -9.18
N ILE A 130 -8.71 -10.55 -9.82
CA ILE A 130 -8.35 -9.15 -9.56
C ILE A 130 -8.65 -8.77 -8.10
N ALA A 131 -9.83 -9.12 -7.58
CA ALA A 131 -10.18 -8.89 -6.18
C ALA A 131 -9.21 -9.64 -5.26
N THR A 132 -8.87 -10.89 -5.59
CA THR A 132 -7.91 -11.68 -4.83
C THR A 132 -6.55 -10.98 -4.78
N ILE A 133 -6.02 -10.50 -5.91
CA ILE A 133 -4.75 -9.76 -5.98
C ILE A 133 -4.82 -8.45 -5.20
N ALA A 134 -5.93 -7.72 -5.29
CA ALA A 134 -6.14 -6.46 -4.59
C ALA A 134 -6.14 -6.63 -3.06
N PHE A 135 -6.69 -7.73 -2.56
CA PHE A 135 -6.84 -8.01 -1.12
C PHE A 135 -5.85 -9.06 -0.58
N ALA A 136 -4.95 -9.59 -1.39
CA ALA A 136 -3.97 -10.60 -0.98
C ALA A 136 -2.85 -10.04 -0.06
N ARG A 137 -2.74 -8.72 0.11
CA ARG A 137 -1.75 -8.10 0.98
C ARG A 137 -2.39 -7.64 2.30
N PRO A 138 -1.85 -8.05 3.47
CA PRO A 138 -2.33 -7.60 4.78
C PRO A 138 -1.96 -6.15 5.11
#